data_AF-A0A0A8WRE1-F1
#
_entry.id   AF-A0A0A8WRE1-F1
#
_cell.length_a   1.000
_cell.length_b   1.000
_cell.length_c   1.000
_cell.angle_alpha   90.00
_cell.angle_beta   90.00
_cell.angle_gamma   90.00
#
_symmetry.space_group_name_H-M   'P 1'
#
loop_
_entity.id
_entity.type
_entity.pdbx_description
1 polymer ?
#
loop_
_entity_poly.entity_id
_entity_poly.type
_entity_poly.pdbx_seq_one_letter_code
_entity_poly.pdbx_strand_id
1 'polypeptide(L)'
;MRWLTLCIAAFLTVISISSAVAAENCRVCHRVVVTGGHAGLACLDCHVSESATIADPSVPMGGGTPCLRCHKEFGGIFSGPMTTRSNEIAFVARSYGRGDGRFFEKNCTGCHLKSCLDCHEGGGHDLRKPATERCLSCHRGYYVGWDYAGRAPREESLRYQRGRSASGEHYLTMRPDIHFEKGLACGDCHSMKSLAAGRKSSRNCTDCHKIGSGPVEHRIKAHLEKMECFTCHSAWAPQEYGTFFLRFTESPSREDFWLKGSEVPGEYLRSAYLKRQDEPPLGMNSRGKVSPIRPQFIAYYTHIRREQVAGRENRLLAAEWLAFFPHTIRRGTLLCDGCHDAPSRFLVEARKERIFRPADDGMGLESFWDRRGQRVANGSFLSEDRVKKLQTRGPEFQKGYLEKWQLFSNRVEGSF
;
A
#
# COMPACT_ATOMS: atom_id res chain seq x y z
N MET A 1 -96.77 42.73 -13.20
CA MET A 1 -96.36 42.53 -11.79
C MET A 1 -95.05 41.76 -11.82
N ARG A 2 -93.89 42.43 -11.76
CA ARG A 2 -93.13 42.72 -10.53
C ARG A 2 -92.68 41.40 -9.85
N TRP A 3 -91.41 41.00 -10.02
CA TRP A 3 -90.38 41.04 -8.97
C TRP A 3 -89.00 40.62 -9.49
N LEU A 4 -88.00 41.39 -9.08
CA LEU A 4 -86.55 41.24 -9.24
C LEU A 4 -85.99 40.15 -8.30
N THR A 5 -84.94 39.46 -8.72
CA THR A 5 -83.75 39.07 -7.91
C THR A 5 -82.66 38.49 -8.85
N LEU A 6 -81.60 39.24 -9.17
CA LEU A 6 -80.27 39.30 -8.52
C LEU A 6 -79.33 38.09 -8.77
N CYS A 7 -78.35 38.32 -9.65
CA CYS A 7 -76.92 37.96 -9.66
C CYS A 7 -76.44 36.60 -9.10
N ILE A 8 -75.58 35.90 -9.86
CA ILE A 8 -74.12 35.77 -9.63
C ILE A 8 -73.50 34.88 -10.71
N ALA A 9 -72.37 35.35 -11.27
CA ALA A 9 -71.55 34.66 -12.24
C ALA A 9 -70.72 33.52 -11.61
N ALA A 10 -70.55 32.41 -12.33
CA ALA A 10 -69.53 31.40 -12.05
C ALA A 10 -68.88 30.98 -13.36
N PHE A 11 -67.77 31.65 -13.70
CA PHE A 11 -66.85 31.24 -14.75
C PHE A 11 -65.96 30.13 -14.17
N LEU A 12 -66.19 28.89 -14.60
CA LEU A 12 -65.34 27.74 -14.27
C LEU A 12 -64.07 27.78 -15.12
N THR A 13 -63.02 28.42 -14.62
CA THR A 13 -61.65 28.20 -15.12
C THR A 13 -61.15 26.87 -14.56
N VAL A 14 -61.12 25.85 -15.42
CA VAL A 14 -60.38 24.61 -15.18
C VAL A 14 -58.89 24.95 -15.14
N ILE A 15 -58.37 25.16 -13.94
CA ILE A 15 -56.93 25.15 -13.70
C ILE A 15 -56.49 23.70 -13.81
N SER A 16 -55.91 23.35 -14.96
CA SER A 16 -55.10 22.15 -15.09
C SER A 16 -53.94 22.29 -14.10
N ILE A 17 -54.03 21.57 -12.97
CA ILE A 17 -52.89 21.34 -12.09
C ILE A 17 -51.95 20.44 -12.87
N SER A 18 -51.06 21.05 -13.65
CA SER A 18 -49.84 20.41 -14.09
C SER A 18 -49.10 20.00 -12.81
N SER A 19 -48.93 18.70 -12.64
CA SER A 19 -48.08 18.10 -11.61
C SER A 19 -46.64 18.61 -11.82
N ALA A 20 -46.34 19.79 -11.29
CA ALA A 20 -45.00 20.24 -11.07
C ALA A 20 -44.37 19.22 -10.12
N VAL A 21 -43.55 18.34 -10.67
CA VAL A 21 -42.69 17.43 -9.92
C VAL A 21 -41.98 18.28 -8.88
N ALA A 22 -42.37 18.08 -7.62
CA ALA A 22 -41.84 18.85 -6.49
C ALA A 22 -40.32 18.71 -6.50
N ALA A 23 -39.61 19.80 -6.82
CA ALA A 23 -38.21 19.90 -6.46
C ALA A 23 -38.16 19.78 -4.93
N GLU A 24 -37.57 18.68 -4.45
CA GLU A 24 -37.53 18.30 -3.04
C GLU A 24 -37.11 19.49 -2.15
N ASN A 25 -37.97 19.77 -1.16
CA ASN A 25 -37.83 20.80 -0.12
C ASN A 25 -36.46 20.78 0.61
N CYS A 26 -35.70 19.68 0.53
CA CYS A 26 -34.40 19.51 1.17
C CYS A 26 -33.41 20.61 0.76
N ARG A 27 -33.36 21.00 -0.51
CA ARG A 27 -32.39 22.00 -1.00
C ARG A 27 -32.69 23.41 -0.49
N VAL A 28 -33.96 23.72 -0.19
CA VAL A 28 -34.38 25.02 0.34
C VAL A 28 -33.87 25.20 1.76
N CYS A 29 -34.03 24.19 2.61
CA CYS A 29 -33.60 24.25 4.01
C CYS A 29 -32.10 24.00 4.19
N HIS A 30 -31.54 22.97 3.52
CA HIS A 30 -30.15 22.57 3.71
C HIS A 30 -29.15 23.40 2.89
N ARG A 31 -29.61 24.17 1.89
CA ARG A 31 -28.76 25.03 1.04
C ARG A 31 -27.54 24.30 0.46
N VAL A 32 -27.73 23.04 0.08
CA VAL A 32 -26.70 22.19 -0.53
C VAL A 32 -26.88 22.13 -2.04
N VAL A 33 -25.77 22.06 -2.75
CA VAL A 33 -25.74 21.82 -4.20
C VAL A 33 -25.02 20.51 -4.45
N VAL A 34 -25.70 19.59 -5.12
CA VAL A 34 -25.09 18.35 -5.59
C VAL A 34 -24.48 18.60 -6.97
N THR A 35 -23.22 18.23 -7.14
CA THR A 35 -22.47 18.45 -8.40
C THR A 35 -21.83 17.15 -8.89
N GLY A 36 -21.23 17.20 -10.09
CA GLY A 36 -20.59 16.04 -10.70
C GLY A 36 -21.59 15.01 -11.23
N GLY A 37 -21.18 13.74 -11.23
CA GLY A 37 -21.96 12.64 -11.83
C GLY A 37 -23.31 12.33 -11.15
N HIS A 38 -23.54 12.89 -9.96
CA HIS A 38 -24.77 12.70 -9.18
C HIS A 38 -25.66 13.94 -9.14
N ALA A 39 -25.33 15.00 -9.89
CA ALA A 39 -26.08 16.28 -9.84
C ALA A 39 -27.58 16.14 -10.17
N GLY A 40 -27.93 15.13 -10.98
CA GLY A 40 -29.30 14.82 -11.37
C GLY A 40 -30.08 13.93 -10.39
N LEU A 41 -29.46 13.45 -9.31
CA LEU A 41 -30.15 12.61 -8.33
C LEU A 41 -30.99 13.45 -7.36
N ALA A 42 -32.08 12.85 -6.92
CA ALA A 42 -32.89 13.34 -5.81
C ALA A 42 -32.12 13.14 -4.50
N CYS A 43 -32.33 14.01 -3.52
CA CYS A 43 -31.71 13.92 -2.20
C CYS A 43 -32.05 12.58 -1.54
N LEU A 44 -33.30 12.13 -1.67
CA LEU A 44 -33.77 10.88 -1.06
C LEU A 44 -33.21 9.62 -1.73
N ASP A 45 -32.66 9.70 -2.95
CA ASP A 45 -31.98 8.57 -3.59
C ASP A 45 -30.77 8.11 -2.77
N CYS A 46 -30.07 9.06 -2.14
CA CYS A 46 -28.95 8.80 -1.25
C CYS A 46 -29.38 8.74 0.22
N HIS A 47 -30.26 9.66 0.65
CA HIS A 47 -30.65 9.81 2.05
C HIS A 47 -31.87 8.96 2.45
N VAL A 48 -32.26 8.00 1.60
CA VAL A 48 -33.26 6.95 1.84
C VAL A 48 -34.72 7.42 1.76
N SER A 49 -35.18 8.25 2.69
CA SER A 49 -36.58 8.75 2.74
C SER A 49 -36.73 9.85 3.78
N GLU A 50 -37.74 10.73 3.66
CA GLU A 50 -37.96 11.82 4.62
C GLU A 50 -38.11 11.32 6.07
N SER A 51 -38.90 10.26 6.29
CA SER A 51 -39.17 9.73 7.63
C SER A 51 -38.00 8.95 8.27
N ALA A 52 -37.00 8.56 7.48
CA ALA A 52 -35.85 7.78 7.94
C ALA A 52 -34.55 8.31 7.32
N THR A 53 -34.43 9.64 7.22
CA THR A 53 -33.29 10.31 6.60
C THR A 53 -32.01 9.97 7.35
N ILE A 54 -30.98 9.52 6.63
CA ILE A 54 -29.66 9.24 7.22
C ILE A 54 -28.70 10.41 6.99
N ALA A 55 -27.85 10.71 7.96
CA ALA A 55 -26.93 11.86 7.87
C ALA A 55 -25.77 11.60 6.89
N ASP A 56 -25.17 10.40 6.92
CA ASP A 56 -24.06 10.02 6.04
C ASP A 56 -24.38 8.72 5.29
N PRO A 57 -24.78 8.80 4.02
CA PRO A 57 -25.11 7.62 3.21
C PRO A 57 -23.89 6.83 2.76
N SER A 58 -22.67 7.29 3.02
CA SER A 58 -21.43 6.62 2.59
C SER A 58 -20.93 5.57 3.58
N VAL A 59 -21.45 5.58 4.82
CA VAL A 59 -21.09 4.66 5.89
C VAL A 59 -22.00 3.43 5.83
N PRO A 60 -21.46 2.20 5.88
CA PRO A 60 -22.27 0.99 5.80
C PRO A 60 -23.17 0.79 7.03
N MET A 61 -24.45 0.49 6.80
CA MET A 61 -25.46 0.20 7.82
C MET A 61 -26.12 -1.15 7.55
N GLY A 62 -26.09 -2.07 8.51
CA GLY A 62 -26.94 -3.27 8.58
C GLY A 62 -27.33 -3.97 7.27
N GLY A 63 -26.40 -4.11 6.32
CA GLY A 63 -26.69 -4.65 4.97
C GLY A 63 -26.01 -3.92 3.80
N GLY A 64 -25.41 -2.74 4.01
CA GLY A 64 -24.63 -2.03 2.98
C GLY A 64 -24.78 -0.51 3.07
N THR A 65 -24.43 0.20 2.00
CA THR A 65 -24.71 1.65 1.86
C THR A 65 -25.82 1.85 0.82
N PRO A 66 -26.62 2.93 0.89
CA PRO A 66 -27.55 3.29 -0.18
C PRO A 66 -26.88 3.41 -1.55
N CYS A 67 -25.58 3.77 -1.60
CA CYS A 67 -24.79 3.80 -2.83
C CYS A 67 -24.83 2.48 -3.60
N LEU A 68 -24.88 1.34 -2.88
CA LEU A 68 -24.89 0.01 -3.48
C LEU A 68 -26.20 -0.34 -4.21
N ARG A 69 -27.26 0.46 -4.07
CA ARG A 69 -28.49 0.28 -4.88
C ARG A 69 -28.20 0.45 -6.37
N CYS A 70 -27.33 1.40 -6.71
CA CYS A 70 -26.86 1.66 -8.06
C CYS A 70 -25.48 1.01 -8.34
N HIS A 71 -24.59 0.99 -7.35
CA HIS A 71 -23.22 0.46 -7.46
C HIS A 71 -23.06 -0.96 -6.90
N LYS A 72 -23.95 -1.87 -7.32
CA LYS A 72 -24.06 -3.23 -6.75
C LYS A 72 -22.74 -4.01 -6.82
N GLU A 73 -21.96 -3.81 -7.87
CA GLU A 73 -20.69 -4.50 -8.11
C GLU A 73 -19.59 -4.16 -7.08
N PHE A 74 -19.77 -3.12 -6.26
CA PHE A 74 -18.82 -2.73 -5.23
C PHE A 74 -19.18 -3.22 -3.82
N GLY A 75 -20.24 -4.02 -3.66
CA GLY A 75 -20.73 -4.45 -2.35
C GLY A 75 -19.70 -5.20 -1.48
N GLY A 76 -18.72 -5.86 -2.11
CA GLY A 76 -17.65 -6.56 -1.39
C GLY A 76 -16.58 -5.65 -0.76
N ILE A 77 -16.57 -4.35 -1.05
CA ILE A 77 -15.49 -3.45 -0.61
C ILE A 77 -15.31 -3.41 0.91
N PHE A 78 -16.42 -3.40 1.67
CA PHE A 78 -16.40 -3.38 3.13
C PHE A 78 -16.20 -4.75 3.78
N SER A 79 -16.20 -5.83 3.00
CA SER A 79 -15.82 -7.17 3.47
C SER A 79 -14.35 -7.50 3.17
N GLY A 80 -13.65 -6.60 2.47
CA GLY A 80 -12.28 -6.82 2.01
C GLY A 80 -11.22 -6.55 3.09
N PRO A 81 -9.94 -6.86 2.80
CA PRO A 81 -8.83 -6.69 3.73
C PRO A 81 -8.65 -5.25 4.25
N MET A 82 -8.96 -4.24 3.44
CA MET A 82 -8.90 -2.82 3.84
C MET A 82 -9.90 -2.47 4.95
N THR A 83 -10.94 -3.29 5.12
CA THR A 83 -11.96 -3.13 6.15
C THR A 83 -11.84 -4.19 7.27
N THR A 84 -11.57 -5.45 6.97
CA THR A 84 -11.56 -6.47 8.04
C THR A 84 -10.24 -6.52 8.79
N ARG A 85 -9.13 -6.26 8.09
CA ARG A 85 -7.75 -6.27 8.63
C ARG A 85 -7.41 -7.55 9.40
N SER A 86 -8.07 -8.65 9.05
CA SER A 86 -7.97 -9.91 9.80
C SER A 86 -6.53 -10.44 9.83
N ASN A 87 -5.75 -10.20 8.77
CA ASN A 87 -4.36 -10.61 8.69
C ASN A 87 -3.46 -9.80 9.63
N GLU A 88 -3.66 -8.48 9.66
CA GLU A 88 -2.93 -7.57 10.54
C GLU A 88 -3.27 -7.83 12.01
N ILE A 89 -4.56 -8.03 12.34
CA ILE A 89 -5.02 -8.38 13.68
C ILE A 89 -4.38 -9.70 14.12
N ALA A 90 -4.48 -10.76 13.28
CA ALA A 90 -3.89 -12.06 13.59
C ALA A 90 -2.36 -12.01 13.70
N PHE A 91 -1.70 -11.14 12.93
CA PHE A 91 -0.26 -10.92 13.03
C PHE A 91 0.13 -10.21 14.32
N VAL A 92 -0.54 -9.11 14.66
CA VAL A 92 -0.28 -8.39 15.90
C VAL A 92 -0.52 -9.30 17.09
N ALA A 93 -1.65 -10.02 17.14
CA ALA A 93 -1.96 -10.93 18.26
C ALA A 93 -0.85 -11.95 18.52
N ARG A 94 -0.29 -12.58 17.47
CA ARG A 94 0.80 -13.58 17.61
C ARG A 94 2.20 -12.99 17.82
N SER A 95 2.40 -11.69 17.55
CA SER A 95 3.71 -11.03 17.61
C SER A 95 3.77 -9.97 18.72
N TYR A 96 3.40 -8.72 18.41
CA TYR A 96 3.36 -7.58 19.33
C TYR A 96 2.42 -7.76 20.52
N GLY A 97 1.33 -8.49 20.33
CA GLY A 97 0.38 -8.88 21.38
C GLY A 97 1.04 -9.63 22.54
N ARG A 98 2.17 -10.31 22.29
CA ARG A 98 2.97 -10.98 23.34
C ARG A 98 3.75 -10.00 24.22
N GLY A 99 3.91 -8.74 23.79
CA GLY A 99 4.51 -7.64 24.56
C GLY A 99 3.48 -6.69 25.15
N ASP A 100 2.43 -6.39 24.37
CA ASP A 100 1.30 -5.57 24.79
C ASP A 100 0.03 -6.07 24.10
N GLY A 101 -0.89 -6.67 24.87
CA GLY A 101 -2.15 -7.19 24.35
C GLY A 101 -3.02 -6.13 23.66
N ARG A 102 -2.81 -4.83 23.98
CA ARG A 102 -3.52 -3.71 23.35
C ARG A 102 -2.73 -3.03 22.23
N PHE A 103 -1.65 -3.63 21.75
CA PHE A 103 -0.77 -3.02 20.75
C PHE A 103 -1.54 -2.60 19.49
N PHE A 104 -2.48 -3.44 19.01
CA PHE A 104 -3.27 -3.16 17.80
C PHE A 104 -4.16 -1.93 17.96
N GLU A 105 -4.93 -1.85 19.05
CA GLU A 105 -5.84 -0.74 19.35
C GLU A 105 -5.11 0.60 19.43
N LYS A 106 -3.88 0.56 19.94
CA LYS A 106 -3.01 1.71 20.11
C LYS A 106 -2.40 2.16 18.78
N ASN A 107 -1.75 1.25 18.06
CA ASN A 107 -0.79 1.63 17.00
C ASN A 107 -1.32 1.47 15.56
N CYS A 108 -2.59 1.08 15.37
CA CYS A 108 -3.06 0.67 14.05
C CYS A 108 -4.35 1.37 13.59
N THR A 109 -4.81 2.47 14.18
CA THR A 109 -6.17 3.01 13.94
C THR A 109 -6.33 3.94 12.71
N GLY A 110 -5.25 4.36 12.05
CA GLY A 110 -5.29 5.45 11.06
C GLY A 110 -5.55 5.11 9.57
N CYS A 111 -5.56 3.84 9.15
CA CYS A 111 -5.51 3.47 7.70
C CYS A 111 -6.67 2.58 7.21
N HIS A 112 -7.77 2.50 7.95
CA HIS A 112 -8.85 1.54 7.72
C HIS A 112 -10.06 2.17 7.02
N LEU A 113 -10.61 1.46 6.03
CA LEU A 113 -11.78 1.89 5.25
C LEU A 113 -13.07 1.76 6.06
N LYS A 114 -13.73 2.89 6.30
CA LYS A 114 -14.98 3.08 7.05
C LYS A 114 -16.13 3.58 6.18
N SER A 115 -15.83 4.31 5.09
CA SER A 115 -16.84 4.95 4.25
C SER A 115 -16.43 4.98 2.78
N CYS A 116 -17.40 5.12 1.86
CA CYS A 116 -17.08 5.35 0.45
C CYS A 116 -16.30 6.68 0.22
N LEU A 117 -16.48 7.67 1.11
CA LEU A 117 -15.78 8.96 1.06
C LEU A 117 -14.31 8.87 1.49
N ASP A 118 -13.88 7.73 2.04
CA ASP A 118 -12.47 7.55 2.35
C ASP A 118 -11.62 7.43 1.08
N CYS A 119 -12.22 7.11 -0.07
CA CYS A 119 -11.55 7.14 -1.37
C CYS A 119 -12.12 8.24 -2.27
N HIS A 120 -13.42 8.51 -2.20
CA HIS A 120 -14.05 9.53 -3.03
C HIS A 120 -13.91 10.93 -2.42
N GLU A 121 -13.31 11.84 -3.19
CA GLU A 121 -13.09 13.24 -2.77
C GLU A 121 -14.37 14.10 -2.95
N GLY A 122 -14.36 15.30 -2.36
CA GLY A 122 -15.38 16.35 -2.55
C GLY A 122 -16.61 16.27 -1.64
N GLY A 123 -16.48 15.66 -0.45
CA GLY A 123 -17.38 15.96 0.67
C GLY A 123 -18.83 15.48 0.54
N GLY A 124 -19.07 14.39 -0.17
CA GLY A 124 -20.37 13.71 -0.22
C GLY A 124 -21.36 14.25 -1.26
N HIS A 125 -21.43 15.57 -1.46
CA HIS A 125 -22.30 16.21 -2.47
C HIS A 125 -21.56 16.66 -3.74
N ASP A 126 -20.24 16.53 -3.78
CA ASP A 126 -19.39 16.74 -4.97
C ASP A 126 -18.46 15.53 -5.13
N LEU A 127 -19.05 14.34 -5.30
CA LEU A 127 -18.29 13.09 -5.37
C LEU A 127 -17.40 13.03 -6.61
N ARG A 128 -16.10 12.91 -6.39
CA ARG A 128 -15.09 12.77 -7.44
C ARG A 128 -14.44 11.40 -7.39
N LYS A 129 -13.88 10.99 -8.52
CA LYS A 129 -13.06 9.76 -8.57
C LYS A 129 -11.78 9.96 -7.74
N PRO A 130 -11.28 8.92 -7.05
CA PRO A 130 -10.04 9.01 -6.28
C PRO A 130 -8.86 9.39 -7.15
N ALA A 131 -8.11 10.43 -6.76
CA ALA A 131 -6.80 10.70 -7.33
C ALA A 131 -5.72 9.80 -6.69
N THR A 132 -4.57 9.68 -7.34
CA THR A 132 -3.42 8.91 -6.81
C THR A 132 -3.04 9.33 -5.40
N GLU A 133 -3.01 10.64 -5.11
CA GLU A 133 -2.65 11.13 -3.77
C GLU A 133 -3.62 10.66 -2.67
N ARG A 134 -4.88 10.42 -3.02
CA ARG A 134 -5.85 9.87 -2.06
C ARG A 134 -5.54 8.43 -1.69
N CYS A 135 -5.04 7.62 -2.62
CA CYS A 135 -4.52 6.30 -2.29
C CYS A 135 -3.28 6.41 -1.39
N LEU A 136 -2.37 7.35 -1.73
CA LEU A 136 -1.10 7.55 -1.03
C LEU A 136 -1.23 8.17 0.36
N SER A 137 -2.41 8.67 0.76
CA SER A 137 -2.60 9.11 2.15
C SER A 137 -2.57 7.93 3.14
N CYS A 138 -2.93 6.73 2.69
CA CYS A 138 -2.89 5.50 3.48
C CYS A 138 -1.81 4.52 2.98
N HIS A 139 -1.64 4.39 1.66
CA HIS A 139 -0.62 3.55 1.02
C HIS A 139 0.74 4.24 0.97
N ARG A 140 1.31 4.45 2.17
CA ARG A 140 2.56 5.20 2.36
C ARG A 140 3.56 4.50 3.27
N GLY A 141 4.72 5.13 3.46
CA GLY A 141 5.75 4.60 4.33
C GLY A 141 6.33 3.30 3.75
N TYR A 142 6.57 2.32 4.62
CA TYR A 142 7.03 1.00 4.18
C TYR A 142 5.88 0.10 3.71
N TYR A 143 4.63 0.55 3.72
CA TYR A 143 3.56 -0.14 2.99
C TYR A 143 3.69 0.14 1.48
N VAL A 144 3.15 -0.76 0.65
CA VAL A 144 3.31 -0.69 -0.81
C VAL A 144 2.48 0.46 -1.38
N GLY A 145 3.07 1.29 -2.24
CA GLY A 145 2.37 2.32 -3.01
C GLY A 145 3.12 3.65 -3.09
N TRP A 146 3.79 4.10 -2.03
CA TRP A 146 4.49 5.40 -2.01
C TRP A 146 5.67 5.46 -2.97
N ASP A 147 6.30 4.30 -3.16
CA ASP A 147 7.38 4.05 -4.09
C ASP A 147 6.96 4.31 -5.55
N TYR A 148 5.67 4.15 -5.89
CA TYR A 148 5.10 4.51 -7.19
C TYR A 148 5.37 5.96 -7.58
N ALA A 149 5.22 6.87 -6.61
CA ALA A 149 5.48 8.29 -6.77
C ALA A 149 6.94 8.68 -6.47
N GLY A 150 7.85 7.72 -6.31
CA GLY A 150 9.26 7.99 -6.03
C GLY A 150 9.51 8.45 -4.59
N ARG A 151 8.72 7.98 -3.63
CA ARG A 151 8.81 8.41 -2.23
C ARG A 151 9.26 7.25 -1.35
N ALA A 152 10.49 7.32 -0.85
CA ALA A 152 11.00 6.36 0.12
C ALA A 152 10.88 6.91 1.55
N PRO A 153 10.57 6.07 2.54
CA PRO A 153 10.50 6.51 3.93
C PRO A 153 11.87 6.92 4.47
N ARG A 154 11.86 7.88 5.40
CA ARG A 154 13.06 8.28 6.15
C ARG A 154 13.18 7.50 7.45
N GLU A 155 14.40 7.50 8.00
CA GLU A 155 14.69 7.10 9.37
C GLU A 155 13.93 7.93 10.39
N GLU A 156 13.57 7.33 11.52
CA GLU A 156 12.73 7.94 12.55
C GLU A 156 13.41 9.11 13.27
N SER A 157 14.75 9.17 13.27
CA SER A 157 15.47 10.28 13.91
C SER A 157 15.02 11.63 13.37
N LEU A 158 14.74 12.57 14.27
CA LEU A 158 14.31 13.93 13.93
C LEU A 158 15.36 14.67 13.08
N ARG A 159 16.64 14.29 13.18
CA ARG A 159 17.71 14.80 12.28
C ARG A 159 17.36 14.63 10.80
N TYR A 160 16.66 13.55 10.46
CA TYR A 160 16.30 13.21 9.09
C TYR A 160 14.90 13.67 8.70
N GLN A 161 14.07 14.15 9.62
CA GLN A 161 12.72 14.63 9.34
C GLN A 161 12.75 16.05 8.73
N ARG A 162 13.27 16.15 7.50
CA ARG A 162 13.46 17.41 6.78
C ARG A 162 13.34 17.25 5.27
N GLY A 163 13.18 18.36 4.56
CA GLY A 163 13.07 18.41 3.10
C GLY A 163 11.63 18.21 2.62
N ARG A 164 11.45 17.64 1.41
CA ARG A 164 10.12 17.42 0.84
C ARG A 164 9.27 16.53 1.74
N SER A 165 8.00 16.87 1.86
CA SER A 165 7.00 16.10 2.60
C SER A 165 5.73 15.90 1.76
N ALA A 166 5.01 14.83 2.07
CA ALA A 166 3.70 14.53 1.52
C ALA A 166 2.85 13.92 2.63
N SER A 167 1.59 14.34 2.74
CA SER A 167 0.65 13.88 3.78
C SER A 167 1.22 14.02 5.21
N GLY A 168 1.99 15.08 5.47
CA GLY A 168 2.60 15.34 6.79
C GLY A 168 3.86 14.55 7.11
N GLU A 169 4.41 13.75 6.17
CA GLU A 169 5.64 12.98 6.39
C GLU A 169 6.75 13.37 5.41
N HIS A 170 7.98 13.51 5.93
CA HIS A 170 9.17 13.72 5.10
C HIS A 170 9.63 12.42 4.43
N TYR A 171 10.09 12.53 3.18
CA TYR A 171 10.53 11.38 2.38
C TYR A 171 11.87 11.61 1.69
N LEU A 172 12.52 10.51 1.31
CA LEU A 172 13.64 10.50 0.38
C LEU A 172 13.07 10.54 -1.04
N THR A 173 13.50 11.52 -1.83
CA THR A 173 13.12 11.60 -3.24
C THR A 173 13.90 10.55 -4.01
N MET A 174 13.19 9.56 -4.53
CA MET A 174 13.71 8.46 -5.31
C MET A 174 13.19 8.56 -6.73
N ARG A 175 13.72 7.70 -7.60
CA ARG A 175 13.26 7.57 -8.98
C ARG A 175 11.85 6.95 -8.99
N PRO A 176 10.78 7.63 -9.48
CA PRO A 176 9.41 7.09 -9.44
C PRO A 176 9.22 5.88 -10.37
N ASP A 177 8.02 5.32 -10.45
CA ASP A 177 7.66 4.36 -11.48
C ASP A 177 7.54 5.05 -12.85
N ILE A 178 7.90 4.37 -13.94
CA ILE A 178 7.70 4.93 -15.29
C ILE A 178 6.23 5.13 -15.63
N HIS A 179 5.32 4.30 -15.11
CA HIS A 179 3.89 4.45 -15.34
C HIS A 179 3.34 5.69 -14.63
N PHE A 180 3.84 5.98 -13.42
CA PHE A 180 3.50 7.21 -12.71
C PHE A 180 3.98 8.45 -13.48
N GLU A 181 5.22 8.43 -14.00
CA GLU A 181 5.74 9.52 -14.85
C GLU A 181 4.93 9.73 -16.13
N LYS A 182 4.27 8.67 -16.62
CA LYS A 182 3.39 8.72 -17.79
C LYS A 182 1.94 9.04 -17.45
N GLY A 183 1.64 9.35 -16.19
CA GLY A 183 0.33 9.82 -15.74
C GLY A 183 -0.69 8.72 -15.46
N LEU A 184 -0.27 7.45 -15.35
CA LEU A 184 -1.18 6.39 -14.91
C LEU A 184 -1.49 6.55 -13.42
N ALA A 185 -2.76 6.37 -13.09
CA ALA A 185 -3.26 6.37 -11.73
C ALA A 185 -3.31 4.95 -11.16
N CYS A 186 -3.38 4.83 -9.83
CA CYS A 186 -3.50 3.54 -9.14
C CYS A 186 -4.66 2.70 -9.71
N GLY A 187 -5.79 3.35 -10.02
CA GLY A 187 -7.01 2.72 -10.51
C GLY A 187 -6.89 2.05 -11.90
N ASP A 188 -5.89 2.43 -12.71
CA ASP A 188 -5.66 1.83 -14.02
C ASP A 188 -5.20 0.37 -13.92
N CYS A 189 -4.49 0.04 -12.83
CA CYS A 189 -4.13 -1.33 -12.47
C CYS A 189 -5.09 -1.90 -11.41
N HIS A 190 -5.45 -1.09 -10.41
CA HIS A 190 -6.25 -1.48 -9.24
C HIS A 190 -7.70 -0.98 -9.33
N SER A 191 -8.45 -1.43 -10.34
CA SER A 191 -9.86 -1.00 -10.50
C SER A 191 -10.71 -1.25 -9.24
N MET A 192 -11.70 -0.39 -8.99
CA MET A 192 -12.63 -0.58 -7.85
C MET A 192 -13.35 -1.92 -7.90
N LYS A 193 -13.70 -2.41 -9.10
CA LYS A 193 -14.28 -3.74 -9.29
C LYS A 193 -13.33 -4.87 -8.86
N SER A 194 -12.03 -4.75 -9.12
CA SER A 194 -11.06 -5.74 -8.61
C SER A 194 -10.92 -5.67 -7.09
N LEU A 195 -10.84 -4.46 -6.53
CA LEU A 195 -10.68 -4.27 -5.09
C LEU A 195 -11.89 -4.78 -4.30
N ALA A 196 -13.11 -4.46 -4.76
CA ALA A 196 -14.34 -4.96 -4.16
C ALA A 196 -14.48 -6.49 -4.25
N ALA A 197 -13.91 -7.10 -5.29
CA ALA A 197 -13.84 -8.55 -5.44
C ALA A 197 -12.67 -9.20 -4.66
N GLY A 198 -11.95 -8.44 -3.82
CA GLY A 198 -10.80 -8.93 -3.04
C GLY A 198 -9.56 -9.25 -3.89
N ARG A 199 -9.51 -8.85 -5.16
CA ARG A 199 -8.37 -9.08 -6.04
C ARG A 199 -7.32 -7.98 -5.85
N LYS A 200 -6.04 -8.36 -5.89
CA LYS A 200 -4.91 -7.43 -5.75
C LYS A 200 -4.76 -6.48 -6.93
N SER A 201 -5.15 -6.89 -8.13
CA SER A 201 -5.08 -6.07 -9.34
C SER A 201 -6.14 -6.53 -10.35
N SER A 202 -6.57 -5.63 -11.22
CA SER A 202 -7.40 -5.92 -12.39
C SER A 202 -6.59 -6.20 -13.65
N ARG A 203 -5.34 -5.76 -13.68
CA ARG A 203 -4.42 -5.90 -14.81
C ARG A 203 -3.07 -6.46 -14.36
N ASN A 204 -2.39 -7.14 -15.26
CA ASN A 204 -1.00 -7.57 -15.12
C ASN A 204 -0.16 -6.98 -16.27
N CYS A 205 1.16 -7.21 -16.22
CA CYS A 205 2.09 -6.63 -17.20
C CYS A 205 1.71 -6.98 -18.65
N THR A 206 1.32 -8.22 -18.93
CA THR A 206 1.05 -8.70 -20.28
C THR A 206 -0.32 -8.29 -20.83
N ASP A 207 -1.19 -7.75 -19.98
CA ASP A 207 -2.47 -7.18 -20.44
C ASP A 207 -2.26 -5.87 -21.23
N CYS A 208 -1.11 -5.22 -21.03
CA CYS A 208 -0.74 -3.96 -21.70
C CYS A 208 0.55 -4.08 -22.53
N HIS A 209 1.48 -4.97 -22.15
CA HIS A 209 2.79 -5.09 -22.80
C HIS A 209 2.92 -6.39 -23.60
N LYS A 210 3.35 -6.25 -24.85
CA LYS A 210 3.84 -7.37 -25.66
C LYS A 210 5.30 -7.62 -25.33
N ILE A 211 5.65 -8.87 -25.03
CA ILE A 211 7.01 -9.27 -24.72
C ILE A 211 7.79 -9.40 -26.04
N GLY A 212 8.67 -8.45 -26.31
CA GLY A 212 9.60 -8.52 -27.45
C GLY A 212 10.85 -9.34 -27.13
N SER A 213 11.48 -9.91 -28.15
CA SER A 213 12.73 -10.70 -28.04
C SER A 213 14.01 -9.86 -28.11
N GLY A 214 13.89 -8.53 -28.18
CA GLY A 214 15.04 -7.60 -28.26
C GLY A 214 15.96 -7.68 -27.03
N PRO A 215 15.45 -7.62 -25.79
CA PRO A 215 16.27 -7.87 -24.60
C PRO A 215 16.74 -9.32 -24.52
N VAL A 216 18.03 -9.53 -24.25
CA VAL A 216 18.64 -10.87 -24.09
C VAL A 216 17.85 -11.71 -23.08
N GLU A 217 17.45 -11.09 -21.97
CA GLU A 217 16.76 -11.75 -20.86
C GLU A 217 15.39 -12.31 -21.25
N HIS A 218 14.69 -11.69 -22.22
CA HIS A 218 13.40 -12.18 -22.69
C HIS A 218 13.52 -13.44 -23.56
N ARG A 219 14.70 -13.70 -24.14
CA ARG A 219 14.94 -14.92 -24.94
C ARG A 219 15.22 -16.13 -24.05
N ILE A 220 15.46 -15.90 -22.76
CA ILE A 220 15.70 -16.95 -21.77
C ILE A 220 14.35 -17.41 -21.22
N LYS A 221 13.86 -18.56 -21.71
CA LYS A 221 12.56 -19.15 -21.34
C LYS A 221 12.35 -19.21 -19.81
N ALA A 222 13.39 -19.58 -19.07
CA ALA A 222 13.32 -19.67 -17.61
C ALA A 222 13.01 -18.32 -16.92
N HIS A 223 13.48 -17.19 -17.47
CA HIS A 223 13.16 -15.87 -16.91
C HIS A 223 11.68 -15.53 -17.09
N LEU A 224 11.12 -15.79 -18.28
CA LEU A 224 9.70 -15.50 -18.55
C LEU A 224 8.75 -16.44 -17.77
N GLU A 225 9.12 -17.70 -17.62
CA GLU A 225 8.23 -18.70 -17.00
C GLU A 225 8.34 -18.72 -15.47
N LYS A 226 9.55 -18.56 -14.93
CA LYS A 226 9.82 -18.81 -13.51
C LYS A 226 9.99 -17.54 -12.69
N MET A 227 9.95 -16.37 -13.29
CA MET A 227 10.11 -15.09 -12.59
C MET A 227 8.90 -14.19 -12.82
N GLU A 228 8.68 -13.30 -11.85
CA GLU A 228 7.83 -12.14 -12.03
C GLU A 228 8.53 -11.08 -12.89
N CYS A 229 7.81 -10.38 -13.76
CA CYS A 229 8.41 -9.34 -14.61
C CYS A 229 9.06 -8.23 -13.76
N PHE A 230 8.40 -7.87 -12.66
CA PHE A 230 8.89 -6.88 -11.71
C PHE A 230 10.13 -7.33 -10.91
N THR A 231 10.55 -8.60 -11.00
CA THR A 231 11.84 -9.03 -10.44
C THR A 231 13.02 -8.35 -11.12
N CYS A 232 12.94 -8.15 -12.44
CA CYS A 232 13.98 -7.47 -13.21
C CYS A 232 13.69 -5.98 -13.40
N HIS A 233 12.40 -5.61 -13.44
CA HIS A 233 11.98 -4.27 -13.82
C HIS A 233 11.83 -3.29 -12.65
N SER A 234 11.76 -3.75 -11.40
CA SER A 234 11.75 -2.84 -10.24
C SER A 234 13.13 -2.26 -9.98
N ALA A 235 13.25 -0.93 -9.98
CA ALA A 235 14.53 -0.24 -9.86
C ALA A 235 15.07 -0.18 -8.42
N TRP A 236 14.18 -0.15 -7.44
CA TRP A 236 14.52 -0.12 -6.01
C TRP A 236 13.30 -0.50 -5.18
N ALA A 237 13.48 -0.76 -3.89
CA ALA A 237 12.36 -0.87 -2.97
C ALA A 237 12.70 -0.40 -1.56
N PRO A 238 11.70 0.11 -0.82
CA PRO A 238 11.89 0.45 0.58
C PRO A 238 11.96 -0.81 1.43
N GLN A 239 13.09 -0.96 2.11
CA GLN A 239 13.46 -2.08 2.95
C GLN A 239 13.83 -1.58 4.36
N GLU A 240 13.27 -2.21 5.39
CA GLU A 240 13.55 -1.92 6.79
C GLU A 240 13.95 -3.22 7.49
N TYR A 241 15.19 -3.29 7.96
CA TYR A 241 15.76 -4.44 8.62
C TYR A 241 15.83 -4.16 10.12
N GLY A 242 15.15 -5.00 10.91
CA GLY A 242 15.11 -4.89 12.37
C GLY A 242 14.44 -3.62 12.87
N THR A 243 13.12 -3.65 13.04
CA THR A 243 12.35 -2.55 13.63
C THR A 243 12.32 -2.69 15.15
N PHE A 244 12.75 -1.65 15.85
CA PHE A 244 12.68 -1.56 17.31
C PHE A 244 11.39 -0.88 17.73
N PHE A 245 10.62 -1.54 18.57
CA PHE A 245 9.47 -0.98 19.28
C PHE A 245 9.83 -0.84 20.74
N LEU A 246 10.07 0.41 21.15
CA LEU A 246 10.43 0.77 22.52
C LEU A 246 9.17 1.27 23.21
N ARG A 247 8.71 0.54 24.22
CA ARG A 247 7.58 0.93 25.05
C ARG A 247 8.10 1.55 26.33
N PHE A 248 7.65 2.75 26.66
CA PHE A 248 8.01 3.45 27.89
C PHE A 248 6.81 3.50 28.84
N THR A 249 7.05 3.30 30.14
CA THR A 249 6.03 3.42 31.18
C THR A 249 6.66 4.05 32.41
N GLU A 250 6.18 5.24 32.81
CA GLU A 250 6.77 5.99 33.94
C GLU A 250 8.29 6.17 33.74
N SER A 251 8.72 6.62 32.56
CA SER A 251 10.15 6.74 32.22
C SER A 251 10.43 8.04 31.46
N PRO A 252 10.83 9.12 32.18
CA PRO A 252 11.22 10.38 31.59
C PRO A 252 12.31 10.29 30.50
N SER A 253 13.21 9.29 30.55
CA SER A 253 14.27 9.12 29.54
C SER A 253 13.76 8.92 28.11
N ARG A 254 12.46 8.64 27.95
CA ARG A 254 11.81 8.65 26.64
C ARG A 254 12.11 9.92 25.85
N GLU A 255 12.14 11.08 26.52
CA GLU A 255 12.37 12.37 25.86
C GLU A 255 13.82 12.57 25.40
N ASP A 256 14.77 11.77 25.90
CA ASP A 256 16.17 11.81 25.46
C ASP A 256 16.35 11.20 24.05
N PHE A 257 15.37 10.38 23.62
CA PHE A 257 15.40 9.79 22.29
C PHE A 257 14.89 10.78 21.25
N TRP A 258 15.82 11.27 20.42
CA TRP A 258 15.51 12.23 19.36
C TRP A 258 14.88 11.58 18.12
N LEU A 259 13.74 10.91 18.32
CA LEU A 259 12.98 10.16 17.33
C LEU A 259 11.62 10.81 17.10
N LYS A 260 11.05 10.64 15.90
CA LYS A 260 9.67 11.04 15.64
C LYS A 260 8.71 10.26 16.54
N GLY A 261 7.72 10.95 17.10
CA GLY A 261 6.69 10.34 17.93
C GLY A 261 5.90 9.27 17.16
N SER A 262 5.36 8.29 17.89
CA SER A 262 4.37 7.36 17.34
C SER A 262 2.98 7.99 17.31
N GLU A 263 2.04 7.36 16.59
CA GLU A 263 0.64 7.80 16.50
C GLU A 263 -0.07 7.82 17.87
N VAL A 264 0.48 7.16 18.89
CA VAL A 264 0.03 7.23 20.28
C VAL A 264 0.97 8.13 21.08
N PRO A 265 0.52 9.32 21.50
CA PRO A 265 1.33 10.20 22.33
C PRO A 265 1.82 9.48 23.60
N GLY A 266 3.13 9.50 23.83
CA GLY A 266 3.74 9.18 25.13
C GLY A 266 4.15 7.73 25.43
N GLU A 267 3.63 6.70 24.75
CA GLU A 267 3.92 5.31 25.15
C GLU A 267 4.98 4.61 24.29
N TYR A 268 5.01 4.85 22.97
CA TYR A 268 5.88 4.11 22.04
C TYR A 268 6.83 5.03 21.28
N LEU A 269 8.06 4.56 21.09
CA LEU A 269 9.01 5.04 20.10
C LEU A 269 9.38 3.91 19.14
N ARG A 270 9.69 4.29 17.91
CA ARG A 270 10.15 3.37 16.87
C ARG A 270 11.51 3.79 16.35
N SER A 271 12.37 2.83 16.11
CA SER A 271 13.60 2.99 15.34
C SER A 271 13.81 1.76 14.45
N ALA A 272 14.83 1.78 13.60
CA ALA A 272 15.22 0.63 12.79
C ALA A 272 16.74 0.44 12.88
N TYR A 273 17.19 -0.81 12.78
CA TYR A 273 18.60 -1.14 12.72
C TYR A 273 19.22 -0.68 11.40
N LEU A 274 18.51 -0.93 10.29
CA LEU A 274 18.97 -0.54 8.96
C LEU A 274 17.80 -0.27 8.02
N LYS A 275 17.92 0.80 7.22
CA LYS A 275 17.00 1.11 6.13
C LYS A 275 17.76 1.15 4.81
N ARG A 276 17.22 0.49 3.79
CA ARG A 276 17.79 0.45 2.43
C ARG A 276 16.73 0.80 1.39
N GLN A 277 17.19 1.41 0.30
CA GLN A 277 16.36 1.89 -0.81
C GLN A 277 16.95 1.45 -2.16
N ASP A 278 17.55 0.27 -2.18
CA ASP A 278 18.21 -0.35 -3.33
C ASP A 278 17.43 -1.59 -3.78
N GLU A 279 18.08 -2.47 -4.54
CA GLU A 279 17.41 -3.62 -5.13
C GLU A 279 17.09 -4.68 -4.06
N PRO A 280 15.79 -5.01 -3.86
CA PRO A 280 15.37 -5.88 -2.77
C PRO A 280 15.86 -7.31 -2.97
N PRO A 281 16.09 -8.09 -1.90
CA PRO A 281 16.37 -9.51 -2.04
C PRO A 281 15.28 -10.26 -2.82
N LEU A 282 15.60 -11.45 -3.29
CA LEU A 282 14.77 -12.30 -4.12
C LEU A 282 14.41 -13.58 -3.38
N GLY A 283 13.14 -13.95 -3.51
CA GLY A 283 12.58 -15.18 -2.97
C GLY A 283 11.60 -15.80 -3.95
N MET A 284 10.85 -16.79 -3.49
CA MET A 284 9.74 -17.40 -4.22
C MET A 284 8.44 -16.85 -3.64
N ASN A 285 7.50 -16.43 -4.49
CA ASN A 285 6.16 -16.07 -4.05
C ASN A 285 5.23 -17.30 -4.00
N SER A 286 3.99 -17.11 -3.54
CA SER A 286 2.97 -18.16 -3.45
C SER A 286 2.54 -18.77 -4.79
N ARG A 287 2.91 -18.15 -5.93
CA ARG A 287 2.70 -18.71 -7.28
C ARG A 287 3.88 -19.57 -7.75
N GLY A 288 4.90 -19.76 -6.92
CA GLY A 288 6.11 -20.49 -7.29
C GLY A 288 6.99 -19.75 -8.28
N LYS A 289 6.90 -18.40 -8.35
CA LYS A 289 7.78 -17.56 -9.18
C LYS A 289 8.79 -16.81 -8.33
N VAL A 290 9.99 -16.59 -8.88
CA VAL A 290 11.00 -15.73 -8.29
C VAL A 290 10.49 -14.29 -8.31
N SER A 291 10.48 -13.66 -7.14
CA SER A 291 9.88 -12.35 -6.87
C SER A 291 10.76 -11.58 -5.89
N PRO A 292 10.77 -10.23 -5.95
CA PRO A 292 11.26 -9.42 -4.84
C PRO A 292 10.61 -9.84 -3.53
N ILE A 293 11.44 -9.98 -2.51
CA ILE A 293 11.05 -10.12 -1.12
C ILE A 293 11.68 -8.97 -0.33
N ARG A 294 11.03 -8.59 0.76
CA ARG A 294 11.61 -7.67 1.74
C ARG A 294 11.24 -8.12 3.15
N PRO A 295 11.98 -7.68 4.17
CA PRO A 295 11.46 -7.75 5.52
C PRO A 295 10.11 -7.01 5.56
N GLN A 296 9.08 -7.70 6.05
CA GLN A 296 7.82 -7.04 6.36
C GLN A 296 7.81 -6.64 7.83
N PHE A 297 8.18 -7.60 8.70
CA PHE A 297 8.30 -7.40 10.13
C PHE A 297 9.43 -8.27 10.70
N ILE A 298 10.63 -7.71 10.77
CA ILE A 298 11.67 -8.19 11.69
C ILE A 298 11.57 -7.30 12.92
N ALA A 299 10.81 -7.74 13.92
CA ALA A 299 10.34 -6.88 15.00
C ALA A 299 11.04 -7.21 16.32
N TYR A 300 11.59 -6.18 16.94
CA TYR A 300 12.20 -6.21 18.25
C TYR A 300 11.38 -5.37 19.23
N TYR A 301 11.28 -5.85 20.47
CA TYR A 301 10.52 -5.18 21.50
C TYR A 301 11.33 -5.06 22.78
N THR A 302 11.31 -3.86 23.34
CA THR A 302 11.87 -3.55 24.65
C THR A 302 10.82 -2.78 25.44
N HIS A 303 10.52 -3.22 26.66
CA HIS A 303 9.70 -2.47 27.59
C HIS A 303 10.61 -1.82 28.63
N ILE A 304 10.58 -0.50 28.70
CA ILE A 304 11.30 0.30 29.68
C ILE A 304 10.27 0.83 30.67
N ARG A 305 10.41 0.45 31.94
CA ARG A 305 9.53 0.86 33.02
C ARG A 305 10.37 1.40 34.17
N ARG A 306 10.07 2.62 34.62
CA ARG A 306 10.84 3.30 35.68
C ARG A 306 12.34 3.27 35.43
N GLU A 307 12.75 3.65 34.22
CA GLU A 307 14.16 3.71 33.81
C GLU A 307 14.89 2.35 33.75
N GLN A 308 14.17 1.23 33.81
CA GLN A 308 14.74 -0.11 33.74
C GLN A 308 14.05 -0.96 32.69
N VAL A 309 14.81 -1.87 32.07
CA VAL A 309 14.26 -2.87 31.14
C VAL A 309 13.40 -3.86 31.93
N ALA A 310 12.11 -3.91 31.60
CA ALA A 310 11.17 -4.90 32.10
C ALA A 310 11.20 -6.14 31.20
N GLY A 311 11.83 -7.21 31.69
CA GLY A 311 11.97 -8.48 30.96
C GLY A 311 13.27 -8.53 30.15
N ARG A 312 13.17 -8.79 28.85
CA ARG A 312 14.33 -8.93 27.95
C ARG A 312 14.37 -7.77 26.97
N GLU A 313 15.52 -7.10 26.90
CA GLU A 313 15.82 -6.11 25.87
C GLU A 313 15.91 -6.75 24.48
N ASN A 314 15.45 -6.04 23.45
CA ASN A 314 15.49 -6.46 22.05
C ASN A 314 14.92 -7.86 21.84
N ARG A 315 13.80 -8.16 22.52
CA ARG A 315 13.12 -9.44 22.35
C ARG A 315 12.58 -9.55 20.93
N LEU A 316 13.08 -10.53 20.18
CA LEU A 316 12.60 -10.84 18.83
C LEU A 316 11.13 -11.32 18.89
N LEU A 317 10.23 -10.54 18.31
CA LEU A 317 8.80 -10.83 18.25
C LEU A 317 8.37 -11.46 16.93
N ALA A 318 9.04 -11.13 15.83
CA ALA A 318 8.77 -11.65 14.51
C ALA A 318 10.02 -11.53 13.62
N ALA A 319 10.17 -12.44 12.68
CA ALA A 319 11.17 -12.39 11.62
C ALA A 319 10.52 -12.81 10.29
N GLU A 320 9.53 -12.03 9.87
CA GLU A 320 8.67 -12.31 8.72
C GLU A 320 9.01 -11.39 7.53
N TRP A 321 9.21 -12.03 6.39
CA TRP A 321 9.43 -11.42 5.09
C TRP A 321 8.18 -11.53 4.22
N LEU A 322 8.10 -10.72 3.18
CA LEU A 322 6.99 -10.75 2.23
C LEU A 322 7.50 -10.67 0.80
N ALA A 323 7.03 -11.59 -0.04
CA ALA A 323 7.12 -11.47 -1.49
C ALA A 323 6.12 -10.41 -1.97
N PHE A 324 6.61 -9.40 -2.67
CA PHE A 324 5.82 -8.23 -3.04
C PHE A 324 6.22 -7.67 -4.40
N PHE A 325 5.42 -6.73 -4.88
CA PHE A 325 5.67 -5.98 -6.10
C PHE A 325 6.09 -4.55 -5.72
N PRO A 326 7.39 -4.20 -5.82
CA PRO A 326 7.83 -2.81 -5.73
C PRO A 326 7.33 -2.02 -6.93
N HIS A 327 6.62 -0.93 -6.67
CA HIS A 327 6.02 -0.07 -7.69
C HIS A 327 7.07 0.93 -8.21
N THR A 328 8.18 0.42 -8.72
CA THR A 328 9.33 1.20 -9.18
C THR A 328 9.78 0.75 -10.56
N ILE A 329 8.82 0.34 -11.40
CA ILE A 329 9.07 -0.23 -12.71
C ILE A 329 9.83 0.75 -13.60
N ARG A 330 10.88 0.23 -14.24
CA ARG A 330 11.69 0.92 -15.24
C ARG A 330 11.95 0.05 -16.46
N ARG A 331 12.30 0.72 -17.57
CA ARG A 331 12.70 0.07 -18.82
C ARG A 331 14.06 -0.60 -18.70
N GLY A 332 14.98 0.06 -18.00
CA GLY A 332 16.30 -0.50 -17.68
C GLY A 332 16.17 -1.54 -16.58
N THR A 333 16.91 -2.63 -16.73
CA THR A 333 17.02 -3.70 -15.76
C THR A 333 18.46 -3.80 -15.27
N LEU A 334 18.67 -4.57 -14.22
CA LEU A 334 19.98 -4.95 -13.74
C LEU A 334 20.75 -5.73 -14.82
N LEU A 335 22.07 -5.77 -14.69
CA LEU A 335 22.90 -6.74 -15.41
C LEU A 335 22.82 -8.12 -14.75
N CYS A 336 23.26 -9.15 -15.48
CA CYS A 336 23.10 -10.54 -15.05
C CYS A 336 23.78 -10.82 -13.69
N ASP A 337 24.93 -10.21 -13.43
CA ASP A 337 25.68 -10.30 -12.18
C ASP A 337 24.94 -9.71 -10.97
N GLY A 338 24.07 -8.72 -11.17
CA GLY A 338 23.18 -8.17 -10.13
C GLY A 338 22.18 -9.17 -9.54
N CYS A 339 22.11 -10.38 -10.09
CA CYS A 339 21.43 -11.54 -9.51
C CYS A 339 22.36 -12.77 -9.47
N HIS A 340 22.99 -13.12 -10.59
CA HIS A 340 23.78 -14.34 -10.73
C HIS A 340 25.15 -14.28 -10.03
N ASP A 341 25.57 -13.12 -9.51
CA ASP A 341 26.79 -12.93 -8.71
C ASP A 341 26.52 -12.18 -7.40
N ALA A 342 25.30 -12.31 -6.88
CA ALA A 342 24.88 -11.58 -5.70
C ALA A 342 24.28 -12.53 -4.64
N PRO A 343 25.12 -13.27 -3.88
CA PRO A 343 24.65 -14.16 -2.81
C PRO A 343 23.72 -13.48 -1.79
N SER A 344 23.98 -12.20 -1.48
CA SER A 344 23.15 -11.40 -0.58
C SER A 344 21.73 -11.18 -1.11
N ARG A 345 21.54 -11.15 -2.44
CA ARG A 345 20.20 -11.07 -3.06
C ARG A 345 19.36 -12.33 -2.78
N PHE A 346 19.95 -13.42 -2.31
CA PHE A 346 19.23 -14.64 -1.94
C PHE A 346 19.39 -15.04 -0.47
N LEU A 347 19.95 -14.16 0.37
CA LEU A 347 20.19 -14.40 1.81
C LEU A 347 21.06 -15.65 2.05
N VAL A 348 22.10 -15.81 1.22
CA VAL A 348 23.12 -16.85 1.36
C VAL A 348 24.54 -16.26 1.40
N GLU A 349 24.65 -14.99 1.75
CA GLU A 349 25.94 -14.31 1.91
C GLU A 349 26.76 -14.97 3.03
N ALA A 350 28.05 -15.19 2.76
CA ALA A 350 28.94 -15.85 3.71
C ALA A 350 29.17 -14.96 4.95
N ARG A 351 29.28 -15.55 6.14
CA ARG A 351 29.44 -14.77 7.39
C ARG A 351 30.58 -13.75 7.34
N LYS A 352 31.70 -14.08 6.68
CA LYS A 352 32.86 -13.18 6.54
C LYS A 352 32.59 -11.94 5.67
N GLU A 353 31.60 -11.99 4.79
CA GLU A 353 31.20 -10.90 3.87
C GLU A 353 30.12 -10.01 4.49
N ARG A 354 29.47 -10.46 5.57
CA ARG A 354 28.41 -9.73 6.24
C ARG A 354 28.98 -8.56 7.05
N ILE A 355 28.54 -7.36 6.69
CA ILE A 355 28.87 -6.10 7.39
C ILE A 355 28.07 -6.01 8.69
N PHE A 356 26.76 -6.27 8.64
CA PHE A 356 25.87 -6.19 9.80
C PHE A 356 25.73 -7.55 10.47
N ARG A 357 25.97 -7.60 11.79
CA ARG A 357 26.03 -8.84 12.57
C ARG A 357 25.07 -8.82 13.77
N PRO A 358 23.75 -8.90 13.53
CA PRO A 358 22.73 -8.93 14.59
C PRO A 358 23.02 -9.94 15.72
N ALA A 359 23.64 -11.09 15.44
CA ALA A 359 24.01 -12.05 16.47
C ALA A 359 25.03 -11.49 17.46
N ASP A 360 26.05 -10.80 16.96
CA ASP A 360 27.11 -10.19 17.77
C ASP A 360 26.52 -9.02 18.61
N ASP A 361 25.45 -8.40 18.11
CA ASP A 361 24.67 -7.35 18.80
C ASP A 361 23.61 -7.90 19.77
N GLY A 362 23.51 -9.22 19.96
CA GLY A 362 22.55 -9.84 20.89
C GLY A 362 21.08 -9.89 20.39
N MET A 363 20.86 -9.66 19.10
CA MET A 363 19.54 -9.48 18.49
C MET A 363 18.80 -10.79 18.13
N GLY A 364 19.28 -11.95 18.60
CA GLY A 364 18.59 -13.23 18.46
C GLY A 364 18.40 -13.80 17.04
N LEU A 365 18.95 -13.13 16.01
CA LEU A 365 19.07 -13.64 14.65
C LEU A 365 20.55 -13.73 14.29
N GLU A 366 20.92 -14.75 13.52
CA GLU A 366 22.30 -14.86 13.02
C GLU A 366 22.68 -13.65 12.15
N SER A 367 21.81 -13.33 11.19
CA SER A 367 21.92 -12.16 10.32
C SER A 367 20.58 -11.91 9.63
N PHE A 368 20.38 -10.69 9.15
CA PHE A 368 19.28 -10.40 8.24
C PHE A 368 19.45 -11.07 6.87
N TRP A 369 20.70 -11.36 6.46
CA TRP A 369 21.02 -12.11 5.23
C TRP A 369 21.19 -13.62 5.48
N ASP A 370 20.59 -14.13 6.54
CA ASP A 370 20.59 -15.55 6.88
C ASP A 370 19.14 -16.04 7.04
N ARG A 371 18.79 -17.12 6.36
CA ARG A 371 17.40 -17.61 6.31
C ARG A 371 16.97 -18.29 7.62
N ARG A 372 17.91 -18.69 8.47
CA ARG A 372 17.62 -19.43 9.71
C ARG A 372 16.86 -18.55 10.70
N GLY A 373 15.78 -19.10 11.26
CA GLY A 373 14.91 -18.36 12.18
C GLY A 373 13.99 -17.32 11.51
N GLN A 374 14.04 -17.20 10.18
CA GLN A 374 13.21 -16.27 9.40
C GLN A 374 12.27 -17.03 8.47
N ARG A 375 11.20 -16.39 8.00
CA ARG A 375 10.27 -16.98 7.01
C ARG A 375 9.68 -15.94 6.06
N VAL A 376 9.30 -16.37 4.86
CA VAL A 376 8.51 -15.55 3.93
C VAL A 376 7.03 -15.89 4.11
N ALA A 377 6.21 -14.93 4.53
CA ALA A 377 4.82 -15.16 4.94
C ALA A 377 3.92 -15.66 3.79
N ASN A 378 4.21 -15.26 2.55
CA ASN A 378 3.44 -15.59 1.35
C ASN A 378 4.30 -16.26 0.27
N GLY A 379 5.25 -17.10 0.68
CA GLY A 379 6.21 -17.70 -0.23
C GLY A 379 7.30 -18.47 0.51
N SER A 380 8.51 -18.47 -0.05
CA SER A 380 9.67 -19.09 0.57
C SER A 380 10.97 -18.41 0.13
N PHE A 381 12.04 -18.64 0.88
CA PHE A 381 13.38 -18.35 0.37
C PHE A 381 13.77 -19.38 -0.70
N LEU A 382 14.66 -19.01 -1.63
CA LEU A 382 15.25 -20.00 -2.54
C LEU A 382 16.16 -20.95 -1.73
N SER A 383 16.21 -22.22 -2.12
CA SER A 383 17.15 -23.19 -1.52
C SER A 383 18.59 -22.87 -1.92
N GLU A 384 19.55 -23.20 -1.06
CA GLU A 384 20.98 -22.98 -1.33
C GLU A 384 21.44 -23.70 -2.61
N ASP A 385 21.02 -24.95 -2.83
CA ASP A 385 21.32 -25.68 -4.06
C ASP A 385 20.80 -24.98 -5.31
N ARG A 386 19.61 -24.37 -5.21
CA ARG A 386 19.03 -23.63 -6.32
C ARG A 386 19.82 -22.34 -6.58
N VAL A 387 20.23 -21.63 -5.54
CA VAL A 387 21.06 -20.42 -5.68
C VAL A 387 22.42 -20.78 -6.29
N LYS A 388 23.08 -21.85 -5.82
CA LYS A 388 24.35 -22.33 -6.39
C LYS A 388 24.22 -22.68 -7.87
N LYS A 389 23.13 -23.34 -8.27
CA LYS A 389 22.83 -23.62 -9.69
C LYS A 389 22.63 -22.32 -10.49
N LEU A 390 21.91 -21.34 -9.95
CA LEU A 390 21.72 -20.04 -10.62
C LEU A 390 23.05 -19.31 -10.79
N GLN A 391 23.96 -19.41 -9.83
CA GLN A 391 25.28 -18.76 -9.84
C GLN A 391 26.31 -19.48 -10.73
N THR A 392 25.96 -20.64 -11.31
CA THR A 392 26.85 -21.37 -12.23
C THR A 392 26.89 -20.68 -13.59
N ARG A 393 28.07 -20.22 -14.01
CA ARG A 393 28.28 -19.48 -15.28
C ARG A 393 28.68 -20.41 -16.43
N GLY A 394 27.70 -21.09 -17.02
CA GLY A 394 27.90 -21.89 -18.22
C GLY A 394 28.21 -21.04 -19.47
N PRO A 395 28.58 -21.69 -20.59
CA PRO A 395 28.86 -21.01 -21.87
C PRO A 395 27.70 -20.13 -22.36
N GLU A 396 26.45 -20.55 -22.15
CA GLU A 396 25.25 -19.79 -22.54
C GLU A 396 25.11 -18.51 -21.73
N PHE A 397 25.45 -18.56 -20.43
CA PHE A 397 25.47 -17.37 -19.57
C PHE A 397 26.52 -16.38 -20.07
N GLN A 398 27.74 -16.84 -20.35
CA GLN A 398 28.83 -15.98 -20.81
C GLN A 398 28.47 -15.30 -22.14
N LYS A 399 27.93 -16.06 -23.09
CA LYS A 399 27.47 -15.52 -24.38
C LYS A 399 26.41 -14.45 -24.19
N GLY A 400 25.36 -14.73 -23.41
CA GLY A 400 24.28 -13.78 -23.16
C GLY A 400 24.76 -12.54 -22.40
N TYR A 401 25.69 -12.71 -21.46
CA TYR A 401 26.26 -11.60 -20.69
C TYR A 401 27.10 -10.67 -21.57
N LEU A 402 27.94 -11.20 -22.44
CA LEU A 402 28.71 -10.41 -23.41
C LEU A 402 27.79 -9.65 -24.37
N GLU A 403 26.76 -10.30 -24.90
CA GLU A 403 25.78 -9.63 -25.76
C GLU A 403 25.04 -8.51 -25.02
N LYS A 404 24.66 -8.73 -23.75
CA LYS A 404 24.03 -7.70 -22.91
C LYS A 404 24.93 -6.49 -22.74
N TRP A 405 26.22 -6.70 -22.49
CA TRP A 405 27.21 -5.63 -22.40
C TRP A 405 27.38 -4.87 -23.70
N GLN A 406 27.49 -5.56 -24.84
CA GLN A 406 27.56 -4.92 -26.16
C GLN A 406 26.33 -4.05 -26.44
N LEU A 407 25.13 -4.56 -26.15
CA LEU A 407 23.89 -3.79 -26.30
C LEU A 407 23.82 -2.58 -25.36
N PHE A 408 24.40 -2.67 -24.17
CA PHE A 408 24.49 -1.56 -23.24
C PHE A 408 25.45 -0.48 -23.75
N SER A 409 26.69 -0.85 -24.11
CA SER A 409 27.70 0.08 -24.61
C SER A 409 27.27 0.81 -25.87
N ASN A 410 26.72 0.08 -26.86
CA ASN A 410 26.28 0.67 -28.13
C ASN A 410 25.13 1.69 -27.96
N ARG A 411 24.28 1.52 -26.93
CA ARG A 411 23.23 2.50 -26.61
C ARG A 411 23.77 3.77 -25.98
N VAL A 412 24.85 3.67 -25.21
CA VAL A 412 25.49 4.82 -24.57
C VAL A 412 26.22 5.65 -25.62
N GLU A 413 26.97 5.01 -26.51
CA GLU A 413 27.71 5.70 -27.59
C GLU A 413 26.78 6.45 -28.58
N GLY A 414 25.59 5.93 -28.86
CA GLY A 414 24.60 6.59 -29.73
C GLY A 414 23.75 7.67 -29.05
N SER A 415 24.04 8.05 -27.81
CA SER A 415 23.25 9.02 -27.02
C SER A 415 24.00 10.30 -26.66
N PHE A 416 25.20 10.50 -27.22
CA PHE A 416 25.98 11.74 -27.14
C PHE A 416 25.85 12.59 -28.40
#